data_AF-A0A963PSG4-F1
#
_entry.id   AF-A0A963PSG4-F1
#
_cell.length_a   1.000
_cell.length_b   1.000
_cell.length_c   1.000
_cell.angle_alpha   90.00
_cell.angle_beta   90.00
_cell.angle_gamma   90.00
#
_symmetry.space_group_name_H-M   'P 1'
#
loop_
_entity.id
_entity.type
_entity.pdbx_description
1 polymer ?
#
loop_
_entity_poly.entity_id
_entity_poly.type
_entity_poly.pdbx_seq_one_letter_code
_entity_poly.pdbx_strand_id
1 'polypeptide(L)'
;MDTTPHFPIYMDYSATNPCDERVVDAMVPWLRQHFGNPASRSHAWGWEAEAAVETARGHVAALIGADPREIVWTSGATESDNLALKGAAGFYKSKGKHIITVKTEHKAVLDTCRELERQGFEVTYLDVQEDGLLDLEVFKAAIRPDTILASVMFVNN
;
A
#
# COMPACT_ATOMS: atom_id res chain seq x y z
N MET A 1 26.73 0.66 -23.69
CA MET A 1 27.55 1.57 -22.88
C MET A 1 27.64 0.94 -21.50
N ASP A 2 28.68 0.14 -21.29
CA ASP A 2 29.04 -0.30 -19.94
C ASP A 2 29.54 0.92 -19.17
N THR A 3 28.84 1.26 -18.09
CA THR A 3 29.42 1.53 -16.75
C THR A 3 28.40 2.30 -15.90
N THR A 4 27.45 1.58 -15.30
CA THR A 4 27.14 1.92 -13.92
C THR A 4 28.37 1.49 -13.13
N PRO A 5 29.12 2.39 -12.48
CA PRO A 5 30.22 1.94 -11.65
C PRO A 5 29.62 0.98 -10.61
N HIS A 6 30.23 -0.19 -10.44
CA HIS A 6 29.95 -1.14 -9.36
C HIS A 6 30.12 -0.54 -7.96
N PHE A 7 30.48 0.75 -7.87
CA PHE A 7 30.67 1.54 -6.68
C PHE A 7 29.92 2.87 -6.76
N PRO A 8 29.33 3.32 -5.64
CA PRO A 8 29.30 2.64 -4.34
C PRO A 8 28.44 1.36 -4.37
N ILE A 9 28.82 0.34 -3.58
CA ILE A 9 28.00 -0.87 -3.42
C ILE A 9 26.65 -0.41 -2.87
N TYR A 10 25.57 -0.76 -3.55
CA TYR A 10 24.23 -0.41 -3.12
C TYR A 10 23.77 -1.37 -2.01
N MET A 11 23.57 -0.85 -0.80
CA MET A 11 23.09 -1.61 0.36
C MET A 11 21.86 -0.94 0.99
N ASP A 12 21.06 -0.24 0.19
CA ASP A 12 19.92 0.58 0.63
C ASP A 12 18.60 0.13 -0.03
N TYR A 13 18.44 -1.19 -0.22
CA TYR A 13 17.31 -1.78 -0.93
C TYR A 13 15.94 -1.58 -0.24
N SER A 14 15.94 -1.24 1.06
CA SER A 14 14.72 -0.86 1.78
C SER A 14 14.21 0.53 1.36
N ALA A 15 15.09 1.42 0.87
CA ALA A 15 14.67 2.72 0.38
C ALA A 15 14.05 2.63 -1.03
N THR A 16 14.71 1.91 -1.95
CA THR A 16 14.17 1.58 -3.28
C THR A 16 14.97 0.44 -3.93
N ASN A 17 14.45 -0.13 -5.00
CA ASN A 17 15.08 -1.23 -5.74
C ASN A 17 15.31 -0.82 -7.20
N PRO A 18 16.42 -1.25 -7.84
CA PRO A 18 16.53 -1.17 -9.28
C PRO A 18 15.43 -2.01 -9.93
N CYS A 19 14.80 -1.50 -11.00
CA CYS A 19 13.84 -2.28 -11.77
C CYS A 19 14.54 -3.49 -12.40
N ASP A 20 13.94 -4.67 -12.26
CA ASP A 20 14.36 -5.86 -12.99
C ASP A 20 14.24 -5.61 -14.51
N GLU A 21 15.24 -6.04 -15.29
CA GLU A 21 15.26 -5.84 -16.74
C GLU A 21 13.99 -6.36 -17.42
N ARG A 22 13.46 -7.51 -16.96
CA ARG A 22 12.23 -8.11 -17.48
C ARG A 22 11.01 -7.22 -17.24
N VAL A 23 11.00 -6.45 -16.15
CA VAL A 23 9.95 -5.47 -15.85
C VAL A 23 10.06 -4.29 -16.80
N VAL A 24 11.27 -3.75 -16.99
CA VAL A 24 11.51 -2.63 -17.90
C VAL A 24 11.11 -3.01 -19.33
N ASP A 25 11.54 -4.18 -19.81
CA ASP A 25 11.23 -4.68 -21.15
C ASP A 25 9.72 -4.87 -21.36
N ALA A 26 8.99 -5.31 -20.33
CA ALA A 26 7.54 -5.42 -20.37
C ALA A 26 6.82 -4.05 -20.40
N MET A 27 7.39 -3.02 -19.77
CA MET A 27 6.80 -1.68 -19.70
C MET A 27 7.04 -0.84 -20.95
N VAL A 28 8.24 -0.89 -21.53
CA VAL A 28 8.67 -0.01 -22.65
C VAL A 28 7.69 0.01 -23.83
N PRO A 29 7.08 -1.12 -24.26
CA PRO A 29 6.10 -1.08 -25.35
C PRO A 29 4.87 -0.21 -25.08
N TRP A 30 4.42 -0.13 -23.83
CA TRP A 30 3.26 0.68 -23.43
C TRP A 30 3.54 2.18 -23.41
N LEU A 31 4.81 2.58 -23.39
CA LEU A 31 5.22 3.98 -23.42
C LEU A 31 5.29 4.55 -24.85
N ARG A 32 5.30 3.71 -25.88
CA ARG A 32 5.51 4.16 -27.27
C ARG A 32 4.59 3.52 -28.31
N GLN A 33 4.29 2.23 -28.21
CA GLN A 33 3.47 1.50 -29.19
C GLN A 33 2.04 1.34 -28.72
N HIS A 34 1.83 0.83 -27.50
CA HIS A 34 0.51 0.47 -26.98
C HIS A 34 -0.04 1.56 -26.04
N PHE A 35 0.05 2.82 -26.46
CA PHE A 35 -0.19 4.01 -25.62
C PHE A 35 -1.67 4.32 -25.33
N GLY A 36 -2.58 3.40 -25.64
CA GLY A 36 -4.02 3.61 -25.49
C GLY A 36 -4.45 3.87 -24.05
N ASN A 37 -5.48 4.68 -23.87
CA ASN A 37 -6.10 4.86 -22.55
C ASN A 37 -7.05 3.68 -22.27
N PRO A 38 -6.87 2.91 -21.17
CA PRO A 38 -7.73 1.77 -20.85
C PRO A 38 -9.19 2.14 -20.58
N ALA A 39 -9.50 3.41 -20.32
CA ALA A 39 -10.89 3.89 -20.18
C ALA A 39 -11.61 4.09 -21.54
N SER A 40 -10.90 4.04 -22.66
CA SER A 40 -11.47 4.23 -24.00
C SER A 40 -12.18 2.97 -24.49
N ARG A 41 -13.51 2.92 -24.33
CA ARG A 41 -14.32 1.72 -24.63
C ARG A 41 -14.74 1.55 -26.09
N SER A 42 -14.45 2.50 -26.98
CA SER A 42 -14.99 2.54 -28.35
C SER A 42 -14.01 2.12 -29.44
N HIS A 43 -12.75 1.82 -29.11
CA HIS A 43 -11.73 1.50 -30.10
C HIS A 43 -10.66 0.52 -29.58
N ALA A 44 -10.01 -0.18 -30.52
CA ALA A 44 -9.03 -1.22 -30.22
C ALA A 44 -7.89 -0.79 -29.29
N TRP A 45 -7.39 0.45 -29.42
CA TRP A 45 -6.32 0.94 -28.55
C TRP A 45 -6.68 0.93 -27.05
N GLY A 46 -7.94 1.16 -26.70
CA GLY A 46 -8.37 1.14 -25.30
C GLY A 46 -8.63 -0.28 -24.81
N TRP A 47 -9.22 -1.13 -25.65
CA TRP A 47 -9.44 -2.55 -25.32
C TRP A 47 -8.13 -3.30 -25.07
N GLU A 48 -7.10 -3.03 -25.88
CA GLU A 48 -5.76 -3.61 -25.69
C GLU A 48 -5.14 -3.15 -24.36
N ALA A 49 -5.22 -1.86 -24.04
CA ALA A 49 -4.72 -1.32 -22.78
C ALA A 49 -5.49 -1.85 -21.55
N GLU A 50 -6.82 -1.96 -21.64
CA GLU A 50 -7.66 -2.53 -20.59
C GLU A 50 -7.27 -3.99 -20.32
N ALA A 51 -7.11 -4.81 -21.37
CA ALA A 51 -6.70 -6.20 -21.23
C ALA A 51 -5.34 -6.36 -20.53
N ALA A 52 -4.39 -5.45 -20.79
CA ALA A 52 -3.09 -5.46 -20.12
C ALA A 52 -3.17 -5.06 -18.65
N VAL A 53 -3.99 -4.06 -18.31
CA VAL A 53 -4.26 -3.68 -16.92
C VAL A 53 -4.88 -4.84 -16.14
N GLU A 54 -5.86 -5.53 -16.73
CA GLU A 54 -6.51 -6.67 -16.06
C GLU A 54 -5.58 -7.89 -15.94
N THR A 55 -4.70 -8.12 -16.92
CA THR A 55 -3.64 -9.14 -16.82
C THR A 55 -2.70 -8.83 -15.67
N ALA A 56 -2.22 -7.58 -15.57
CA ALA A 56 -1.36 -7.13 -14.48
C ALA A 56 -2.05 -7.24 -13.12
N ARG A 57 -3.35 -6.93 -13.05
CA ARG A 57 -4.18 -7.07 -11.84
C ARG A 57 -4.24 -8.53 -11.40
N GLY A 58 -4.43 -9.45 -12.34
CA GLY A 58 -4.39 -10.89 -12.10
C GLY A 58 -3.07 -11.37 -11.53
N HIS A 59 -1.93 -10.87 -12.03
CA HIS A 59 -0.61 -11.23 -11.51
C HIS A 59 -0.42 -10.79 -10.05
N VAL A 60 -0.79 -9.55 -9.70
CA VAL A 60 -0.68 -9.04 -8.32
C VAL A 60 -1.61 -9.81 -7.38
N ALA A 61 -2.85 -10.06 -7.80
CA ALA A 61 -3.81 -10.82 -7.02
C ALA A 61 -3.31 -12.25 -6.73
N ALA A 62 -2.76 -12.93 -7.73
CA ALA A 62 -2.21 -14.27 -7.58
C ALA A 62 -1.02 -14.33 -6.59
N LEU A 63 -0.17 -13.30 -6.56
CA LEU A 63 0.98 -13.23 -5.65
C LEU A 63 0.55 -13.25 -4.17
N ILE A 64 -0.57 -12.57 -3.85
CA ILE A 64 -1.08 -12.45 -2.48
C ILE A 64 -2.28 -13.36 -2.19
N GLY A 65 -2.71 -14.18 -3.14
CA GLY A 65 -3.86 -15.09 -3.01
C GLY A 65 -5.22 -14.41 -2.95
N ALA A 66 -5.39 -13.24 -3.59
CA ALA A 66 -6.63 -12.46 -3.61
C ALA A 66 -7.45 -12.69 -4.89
N ASP A 67 -8.71 -12.25 -4.89
CA ASP A 67 -9.49 -12.07 -6.12
C ASP A 67 -9.03 -10.78 -6.83
N PRO A 68 -8.85 -10.77 -8.17
CA PRO A 68 -8.43 -9.57 -8.89
C PRO A 68 -9.31 -8.34 -8.61
N ARG A 69 -10.61 -8.53 -8.35
CA ARG A 69 -11.55 -7.43 -8.05
C ARG A 69 -11.26 -6.74 -6.72
N GLU A 70 -10.45 -7.34 -5.86
CA GLU A 70 -10.02 -6.76 -4.57
C GLU A 70 -8.78 -5.86 -4.73
N ILE A 71 -8.11 -5.90 -5.89
CA ILE A 71 -6.93 -5.07 -6.17
C ILE A 71 -7.35 -3.69 -6.67
N VAL A 72 -7.08 -2.66 -5.87
CA VAL A 72 -7.23 -1.25 -6.24
C VAL A 72 -5.85 -0.67 -6.56
N TRP A 73 -5.67 -0.15 -7.78
CA TRP A 73 -4.44 0.54 -8.16
C TRP A 73 -4.36 1.93 -7.53
N THR A 74 -3.21 2.25 -6.94
CA THR A 74 -2.87 3.57 -6.40
C THR A 74 -1.51 4.00 -6.97
N SER A 75 -1.07 5.21 -6.68
CA SER A 75 0.25 5.72 -7.05
C SER A 75 1.41 5.12 -6.25
N GLY A 76 1.12 4.41 -5.15
CA GLY A 76 2.13 3.77 -4.30
C GLY A 76 1.63 3.51 -2.88
N ALA A 77 2.48 2.88 -2.05
CA ALA A 77 2.12 2.46 -0.70
C ALA A 77 1.63 3.63 0.18
N THR A 78 2.22 4.82 0.08
CA THR A 78 1.76 6.01 0.83
C THR A 78 0.30 6.37 0.53
N GLU A 79 -0.14 6.28 -0.73
CA GLU A 79 -1.53 6.51 -1.09
C GLU A 79 -2.42 5.35 -0.60
N SER A 80 -1.95 4.10 -0.72
CA SER A 80 -2.68 2.93 -0.23
C SER A 80 -2.93 2.99 1.28
N ASP A 81 -1.93 3.34 2.08
CA ASP A 81 -2.07 3.52 3.54
C ASP A 81 -3.10 4.61 3.87
N ASN A 82 -3.02 5.74 3.16
CA ASN A 82 -3.98 6.83 3.31
C ASN A 82 -5.40 6.40 2.94
N LEU A 83 -5.56 5.71 1.81
CA LEU A 83 -6.85 5.25 1.30
C LEU A 83 -7.47 4.22 2.26
N ALA A 84 -6.69 3.26 2.73
CA ALA A 84 -7.16 2.24 3.66
C ALA A 84 -7.60 2.86 5.00
N LEU A 85 -6.73 3.66 5.64
CA LEU A 85 -7.01 4.26 6.94
C LEU A 85 -8.15 5.28 6.86
N LYS A 86 -8.04 6.30 6.01
CA LYS A 86 -9.04 7.37 5.91
C LYS A 86 -10.34 6.85 5.32
N GLY A 87 -10.28 5.93 4.35
CA GLY A 87 -11.44 5.31 3.75
C GLY A 87 -12.22 4.48 4.76
N ALA A 88 -11.58 3.52 5.44
CA ALA A 88 -12.24 2.69 6.44
C ALA A 88 -12.73 3.50 7.64
N ALA A 89 -11.90 4.40 8.18
CA ALA A 89 -12.28 5.25 9.30
C ALA A 89 -13.50 6.13 8.94
N GLY A 90 -13.47 6.77 7.78
CA GLY A 90 -14.57 7.61 7.30
C GLY A 90 -15.86 6.84 7.04
N PHE A 91 -15.77 5.63 6.50
CA PHE A 91 -16.91 4.76 6.20
C PHE A 91 -17.56 4.21 7.47
N TYR A 92 -16.76 3.76 8.45
CA TYR A 92 -17.26 3.11 9.67
C TYR A 92 -17.41 4.06 10.87
N LYS A 93 -17.20 5.37 10.70
CA LYS A 93 -17.26 6.38 11.79
C LYS A 93 -18.55 6.38 12.64
N SER A 94 -19.66 5.87 12.11
CA SER A 94 -20.92 5.77 12.85
C SER A 94 -20.98 4.58 13.81
N LYS A 95 -20.07 3.60 13.66
CA LYS A 95 -19.93 2.44 14.55
C LYS A 95 -18.96 2.69 15.70
N GLY A 96 -18.06 3.65 15.54
CA GLY A 96 -17.04 3.98 16.51
C GLY A 96 -16.01 4.92 15.90
N LYS A 97 -15.08 5.40 16.73
CA LYS A 97 -14.05 6.35 16.32
C LYS A 97 -12.67 5.98 16.85
N HIS A 98 -12.51 4.77 17.36
CA HIS A 98 -11.24 4.31 17.88
C HIS A 98 -10.46 3.50 16.84
N ILE A 99 -9.17 3.83 16.69
CA ILE A 99 -8.21 3.18 15.80
C ILE A 99 -7.01 2.73 16.64
N ILE A 100 -6.47 1.55 16.33
CA ILE A 100 -5.26 1.04 16.97
C ILE A 100 -4.14 0.98 15.94
N THR A 101 -2.95 1.43 16.31
CA THR A 101 -1.73 1.27 15.51
C THR A 101 -0.50 1.12 16.39
N VAL A 102 0.68 0.93 15.81
CA VAL A 102 1.96 0.81 16.54
C VAL A 102 2.86 2.02 16.28
N LYS A 103 3.65 2.42 17.28
CA LYS A 103 4.54 3.60 17.17
C LYS A 103 5.63 3.46 16.11
N THR A 104 5.93 2.23 15.69
CA THR A 104 6.96 1.89 14.70
C THR A 104 6.46 1.88 13.26
N GLU A 105 5.17 2.13 13.01
CA GLU A 105 4.65 2.20 11.64
C GLU A 105 5.41 3.21 10.76
N HIS A 106 5.35 2.98 9.45
CA HIS A 106 5.76 3.96 8.46
C HIS A 106 5.01 5.30 8.63
N LYS A 107 5.66 6.41 8.25
CA LYS A 107 5.09 7.77 8.39
C LYS A 107 3.76 7.94 7.68
N ALA A 108 3.54 7.24 6.57
CA ALA A 108 2.27 7.28 5.85
C ALA A 108 1.07 6.85 6.72
N VAL A 109 1.27 5.92 7.66
CA VAL A 109 0.27 5.51 8.64
C VAL A 109 0.22 6.50 9.79
N LEU A 110 1.37 6.78 10.43
CA LEU A 110 1.42 7.64 11.63
C LEU A 110 0.86 9.04 11.37
N ASP A 111 1.25 9.68 10.26
CA ASP A 111 0.79 11.03 9.94
C ASP A 111 -0.68 11.03 9.46
N THR A 112 -1.14 9.93 8.86
CA THR A 112 -2.56 9.72 8.55
C THR A 112 -3.40 9.59 9.83
N CYS A 113 -2.93 8.81 10.80
CA CYS A 113 -3.58 8.68 12.11
C CYS A 113 -3.65 10.03 12.83
N ARG A 114 -2.56 10.82 12.84
CA ARG A 114 -2.58 12.19 13.40
C ARG A 114 -3.59 13.10 12.72
N GLU A 115 -3.73 12.98 11.40
CA GLU A 115 -4.76 13.74 10.69
C GLU A 115 -6.18 13.27 11.07
N LEU A 116 -6.39 11.97 11.24
CA LEU A 116 -7.67 11.43 11.73
C LEU A 116 -7.97 11.89 13.17
N GLU A 117 -6.96 12.00 14.04
CA GLU A 117 -7.12 12.58 15.38
C GLU A 117 -7.65 14.02 15.32
N ARG A 118 -7.12 14.85 14.40
CA ARG A 118 -7.62 16.22 14.17
C ARG A 118 -9.07 16.25 13.67
N GLN A 119 -9.53 15.17 13.04
CA GLN A 119 -10.91 14.98 12.59
C GLN A 119 -11.81 14.37 13.67
N GLY A 120 -11.29 14.19 14.90
CA GLY A 120 -12.03 13.73 16.07
C GLY A 120 -12.13 12.20 16.19
N PHE A 121 -11.22 11.45 15.55
CA PHE A 121 -10.96 10.05 15.90
C PHE A 121 -10.03 9.97 17.11
N GLU A 122 -10.04 8.83 17.78
CA GLU A 122 -9.10 8.52 18.85
C GLU A 122 -8.16 7.42 18.37
N VAL A 123 -6.85 7.60 18.54
CA VAL A 123 -5.85 6.63 18.10
C VAL A 123 -5.03 6.15 19.28
N THR A 124 -5.02 4.83 19.49
CA THR A 124 -4.06 4.18 20.41
C THR A 124 -2.80 3.83 19.63
N TYR A 125 -1.66 4.39 20.03
CA TYR A 125 -0.34 4.08 19.49
C TYR A 125 0.39 3.14 20.45
N LEU A 126 0.40 1.84 20.13
CA LEU A 126 1.01 0.81 20.96
C LEU A 126 2.55 0.86 20.86
N ASP A 127 3.20 0.62 22.00
CA ASP A 127 4.62 0.33 22.07
C ASP A 127 4.92 -1.09 21.56
N VAL A 128 6.17 -1.32 21.17
CA VAL A 128 6.70 -2.63 20.83
C VAL A 128 7.65 -3.11 21.94
N GLN A 129 7.90 -4.41 21.98
CA GLN A 129 8.92 -5.01 22.83
C GLN A 129 10.33 -4.64 22.33
N GLU A 130 11.37 -4.97 23.10
CA GLU A 130 12.77 -4.65 22.74
C GLU A 130 13.22 -5.28 21.41
N ASP A 131 12.58 -6.38 21.01
CA ASP A 131 12.81 -7.06 19.74
C ASP A 131 12.00 -6.48 18.57
N GLY A 132 11.22 -5.43 18.81
CA GLY A 132 10.35 -4.77 17.84
C GLY A 132 9.00 -5.45 17.63
N LEU A 133 8.69 -6.53 18.34
CA LEU A 133 7.42 -7.24 18.20
C LEU A 133 6.30 -6.59 19.02
N LEU A 134 5.08 -6.68 18.50
CA LEU A 134 3.87 -6.27 19.21
C LEU A 134 3.43 -7.38 20.18
N ASP A 135 3.24 -7.02 21.45
CA ASP A 135 2.61 -7.90 22.44
C ASP A 135 1.11 -8.06 22.12
N LEU A 136 0.69 -9.29 21.82
CA LEU A 136 -0.69 -9.60 21.45
C LEU A 136 -1.68 -9.42 22.61
N GLU A 137 -1.26 -9.55 23.86
CA GLU A 137 -2.13 -9.32 25.00
C GLU A 137 -2.35 -7.82 25.23
N VAL A 138 -1.32 -7.00 25.00
CA VAL A 138 -1.46 -5.53 24.98
C VAL A 138 -2.38 -5.09 23.85
N PHE A 139 -2.23 -5.67 22.65
CA PHE A 139 -3.13 -5.40 21.52
C PHE A 139 -4.58 -5.75 21.84
N LYS A 140 -4.85 -6.96 22.37
CA LYS A 140 -6.21 -7.39 22.76
C LYS A 140 -6.81 -6.47 23.82
N ALA A 141 -6.03 -6.06 24.82
CA ALA A 141 -6.48 -5.17 25.89
C ALA A 141 -6.82 -3.76 25.38
N ALA A 142 -6.21 -3.32 24.28
CA ALA A 142 -6.51 -2.04 23.65
C ALA A 142 -7.81 -2.07 22.82
N ILE A 143 -8.34 -3.25 22.47
CA ILE A 143 -9.60 -3.35 21.71
C ILE A 143 -10.78 -2.97 22.60
N ARG A 144 -11.55 -1.99 22.13
CA ARG A 144 -12.76 -1.46 22.77
C ARG A 144 -14.01 -1.66 21.89
N PRO A 145 -15.23 -1.55 22.44
CA PRO A 145 -16.46 -1.67 21.66
C PRO A 145 -16.61 -0.67 20.49
N ASP A 146 -15.94 0.48 20.56
CA ASP A 146 -15.94 1.53 19.52
C ASP A 146 -14.71 1.47 18.59
N THR A 147 -13.92 0.39 18.67
CA THR A 147 -12.76 0.17 17.77
C THR A 147 -13.25 -0.25 16.41
N ILE A 148 -12.85 0.50 15.39
CA ILE A 148 -13.29 0.26 14.00
C ILE A 148 -12.15 -0.23 13.09
N LEU A 149 -10.90 -0.04 13.49
CA LEU A 149 -9.74 -0.35 12.66
C LEU A 149 -8.49 -0.60 13.51
N ALA A 150 -7.67 -1.55 13.07
CA ALA A 150 -6.29 -1.72 13.52
C ALA A 150 -5.35 -1.75 12.30
N SER A 151 -4.21 -1.06 12.39
CA SER A 151 -3.15 -1.04 11.37
C SER A 151 -1.81 -1.42 12.00
N VAL A 152 -1.25 -2.55 11.55
CA VAL A 152 0.05 -3.08 11.98
C VAL A 152 0.75 -3.61 10.74
N MET A 153 1.92 -3.04 10.41
CA MET A 153 2.69 -3.38 9.23
C MET A 153 3.28 -4.79 9.33
N PHE A 154 3.40 -5.46 8.18
CA PHE A 154 3.87 -6.85 8.13
C PHE A 154 5.38 -6.97 8.38
N VAL A 155 6.17 -6.04 7.84
CA VAL A 155 7.64 -5.95 8.01
C VAL A 155 8.00 -4.49 8.18
N ASN A 156 8.82 -4.17 9.19
CA ASN A 156 9.30 -2.81 9.41
C ASN A 156 10.32 -2.42 8.34
N ASN A 157 10.16 -1.23 7.76
CA ASN A 157 11.06 -0.66 6.77
C ASN A 157 12.33 -0.03 7.37
#